data_AF-A0A8X7UCH3-F1
#
_entry.id   AF-A0A8X7UCH3-F1
#
_cell.length_a   1.000
_cell.length_b   1.000
_cell.length_c   1.000
_cell.angle_alpha   90.00
_cell.angle_beta   90.00
_cell.angle_gamma   90.00
#
_symmetry.space_group_name_H-M   'P 1'
#
loop_
_entity.id
_entity.type
_entity.pdbx_description
1 polymer ?
#
loop_
_entity_poly.entity_id
_entity_poly.type
_entity_poly.pdbx_seq_one_letter_code
_entity_poly.pdbx_strand_id
1 'polypeptide(L)' 'MSKTWQRMDEEIEATSMPSDYRDKKVWILCNDCNDTTEVNFHIIGQKCGHCRSYNTRAVGPPVLPQ' A
#
# COMPACT_ATOMS: atom_id res chain seq x y z
N MET A 1 14.64 -2.48 7.93
CA MET A 1 13.28 -2.96 7.57
C MET A 1 12.75 -3.78 8.75
N SER A 2 11.52 -3.53 9.22
CA SER A 2 10.98 -4.22 10.40
C SER A 2 10.71 -5.70 10.09
N LYS A 3 10.94 -6.60 11.06
CA LYS A 3 10.57 -8.03 10.93
C LYS A 3 9.09 -8.23 10.62
N THR A 4 8.23 -7.31 11.08
CA THR A 4 6.79 -7.34 10.79
C THR A 4 6.51 -7.11 9.30
N TRP A 5 7.20 -6.15 8.66
CA TRP A 5 6.99 -5.83 7.24
C TRP A 5 7.48 -6.94 6.32
N GLN A 6 8.51 -7.68 6.73
CA GLN A 6 8.98 -8.87 6.00
C GLN A 6 7.92 -9.97 5.97
N ARG A 7 7.23 -10.24 7.08
CA ARG A 7 6.13 -11.22 7.10
C ARG A 7 4.96 -10.79 6.23
N MET A 8 4.65 -9.49 6.20
CA MET A 8 3.61 -8.98 5.31
C MET A 8 3.98 -9.12 3.83
N ASP A 9 5.26 -8.96 3.48
CA ASP A 9 5.74 -9.26 2.12
C ASP A 9 5.47 -10.72 1.74
N GLU A 10 5.85 -11.65 2.61
CA GLU A 10 5.66 -13.09 2.41
C GLU A 10 4.17 -13.45 2.27
N GLU A 11 3.30 -12.89 3.11
CA GLU A 11 1.84 -13.11 3.04
C GLU A 11 1.20 -12.56 1.77
N ILE A 12 1.68 -11.40 1.29
CA ILE A 12 1.24 -10.80 0.03
C ILE A 12 1.65 -11.68 -1.15
N GLU A 13 2.89 -12.16 -1.18
CA GLU A 13 3.37 -13.06 -2.22
C GLU A 13 2.60 -14.40 -2.22
N ALA A 14 2.30 -14.93 -1.04
CA ALA A 14 1.52 -16.15 -0.88
C ALA A 14 0.02 -15.97 -1.23
N THR A 15 -0.50 -14.75 -1.19
CA THR A 15 -1.93 -14.45 -1.39
C THR A 15 -2.16 -13.64 -2.65
N SER A 16 -1.98 -14.26 -3.82
CA SER A 16 -2.17 -13.57 -5.10
C SER A 16 -3.59 -12.99 -5.23
N MET A 17 -3.70 -11.70 -5.55
CA MET A 17 -5.00 -11.04 -5.77
C MET A 17 -5.73 -11.61 -7.01
N PRO A 18 -7.06 -11.79 -6.94
CA PRO A 18 -7.88 -12.14 -8.10
C PRO A 18 -7.71 -11.14 -9.24
N SER A 19 -7.95 -11.57 -10.49
CA SER A 19 -7.81 -10.73 -11.70
C SER A 19 -8.53 -9.40 -11.59
N ASP A 20 -9.75 -9.41 -11.06
CA ASP A 20 -10.64 -8.24 -11.00
C ASP A 20 -10.11 -7.14 -10.06
N TYR A 21 -9.18 -7.49 -9.18
CA TYR A 21 -8.57 -6.57 -8.22
C TYR A 21 -7.09 -6.31 -8.49
N ARG A 22 -6.46 -7.02 -9.44
CA ARG A 22 -5.03 -6.95 -9.69
C ARG A 22 -4.56 -5.56 -10.09
N ASP A 23 -5.36 -4.88 -10.90
CA ASP A 23 -5.08 -3.52 -11.38
C ASP A 23 -5.85 -2.45 -10.58
N LYS A 24 -6.57 -2.86 -9.54
CA LYS A 24 -7.24 -1.91 -8.65
C LYS A 24 -6.18 -1.14 -7.89
N LYS A 25 -6.22 0.18 -7.98
CA LYS A 25 -5.34 1.06 -7.24
C LYS A 25 -6.07 1.82 -6.14
N VAL A 26 -5.33 2.15 -5.10
CA VAL A 26 -5.80 2.96 -3.97
C VAL A 26 -4.77 4.01 -3.62
N TRP A 27 -5.25 5.19 -3.21
CA TRP A 27 -4.41 6.21 -2.61
C TRP A 27 -4.21 5.91 -1.14
N ILE A 28 -2.98 6.01 -0.68
CA ILE A 28 -2.59 5.80 0.71
C ILE A 28 -1.79 6.96 1.24
N LEU A 29 -1.96 7.25 2.54
CA LEU A 29 -1.04 8.06 3.32
C LEU A 29 -0.19 7.14 4.20
N CYS A 30 1.13 7.30 4.15
CA CYS A 30 2.04 6.58 5.02
C CYS A 30 2.23 7.33 6.35
N ASN A 31 1.98 6.67 7.47
CA ASN A 31 2.10 7.30 8.79
C ASN A 31 3.58 7.44 9.24
N ASP A 32 4.50 6.70 8.62
CA ASP A 32 5.93 6.75 8.98
C ASP A 32 6.71 7.84 8.24
N CYS A 33 6.34 8.17 7.00
CA CYS A 33 7.05 9.16 6.18
C CYS A 33 6.17 10.27 5.63
N ASN A 34 4.87 10.27 5.98
CA ASN A 34 3.85 11.24 5.59
C ASN A 34 3.64 11.39 4.08
N ASP A 35 4.13 10.46 3.28
CA ASP A 35 4.00 10.49 1.84
C ASP A 35 2.64 9.94 1.40
N THR A 36 2.07 10.55 0.36
CA THR A 36 0.80 10.13 -0.25
C THR A 36 1.08 9.54 -1.63
N THR A 37 0.79 8.25 -1.79
CA THR A 37 1.11 7.52 -3.03
C THR A 37 -0.06 6.67 -3.49
N GLU A 38 -0.15 6.46 -4.81
CA GLU A 38 -1.07 5.52 -5.41
C GLU A 38 -0.38 4.15 -5.55
N VAL A 39 -0.99 3.10 -5.01
CA VAL A 39 -0.43 1.74 -5.02
C VAL A 39 -1.48 0.70 -5.41
N ASN A 40 -1.02 -0.47 -5.86
CA ASN A 40 -1.92 -1.59 -6.12
C ASN A 40 -2.58 -2.07 -4.83
N PHE A 41 -3.89 -2.25 -4.88
CA PHE A 41 -4.68 -2.71 -3.76
C PHE A 41 -4.38 -4.18 -3.45
N HIS A 42 -3.97 -4.44 -2.21
CA HIS A 42 -3.88 -5.80 -1.68
C HIS A 42 -4.74 -5.96 -0.43
N ILE A 43 -5.41 -7.11 -0.27
CA ILE A 43 -6.29 -7.34 0.89
C ILE A 43 -5.54 -7.33 2.23
N ILE A 44 -4.30 -7.83 2.24
CA ILE A 44 -3.43 -7.90 3.43
C ILE A 44 -2.91 -6.51 3.87
N GLY A 45 -2.56 -5.64 2.93
CA GLY A 45 -2.02 -4.33 3.28
C GLY A 45 -1.37 -3.60 2.12
N GLN A 46 -1.32 -2.28 2.23
CA GLN A 46 -0.78 -1.40 1.19
C GLN A 46 0.62 -0.97 1.56
N LYS A 47 1.59 -1.31 0.72
CA LYS A 47 2.99 -0.96 0.96
C LYS A 47 3.28 0.45 0.46
N CYS A 48 3.85 1.27 1.33
CA CYS A 48 4.37 2.58 0.91
C CYS A 48 5.48 2.40 -0.13
N GLY A 49 5.35 3.08 -1.28
CA GLY A 49 6.37 3.07 -2.33
C GLY A 49 7.68 3.74 -1.92
N HIS A 50 7.63 4.69 -0.97
CA HIS A 50 8.78 5.47 -0.53
C HIS A 50 9.59 4.78 0.58
N CYS A 51 8.98 4.53 1.74
CA CYS A 51 9.70 3.99 2.91
C CYS A 51 9.50 2.48 3.12
N ARG A 52 8.70 1.81 2.26
CA ARG A 52 8.41 0.36 2.30
C ARG A 52 7.66 -0.09 3.56
N SER A 53 7.13 0.84 4.36
CA SER A 53 6.27 0.54 5.50
C SER A 53 4.87 0.12 5.08
N TYR A 54 4.21 -0.68 5.91
CA TYR A 54 2.78 -0.99 5.81
C TYR A 54 1.94 -0.23 6.84
N ASN A 55 2.55 0.66 7.63
CA ASN A 55 1.82 1.57 8.51
C ASN A 55 1.19 2.70 7.67
N THR A 56 0.17 2.34 6.91
CA THR A 56 -0.49 3.18 5.90
C THR A 56 -1.99 3.17 6.14
N ARG A 57 -2.67 4.23 5.69
CA ARG A 57 -4.13 4.30 5.67
C ARG A 57 -4.62 4.70 4.30
N ALA A 58 -5.74 4.12 3.86
CA ALA A 58 -6.39 4.53 2.62
C ALA A 58 -6.91 5.98 2.75
N VAL A 59 -6.74 6.74 1.68
CA VAL A 59 -7.21 8.12 1.55
C VAL A 59 -7.89 8.30 0.19
N GLY A 60 -8.63 9.40 0.02
CA GLY A 60 -9.11 9.79 -1.30
C GLY A 60 -7.96 10.24 -2.21
N PRO A 61 -8.20 10.40 -3.51
CA PRO A 61 -7.24 11.00 -4.43
C PRO A 61 -6.76 12.37 -3.91
N PRO A 62 -5.46 12.69 -4.03
CA PRO A 62 -4.98 14.01 -3.67
C PRO A 62 -5.71 15.06 -4.51
N VAL A 63 -6.13 16.15 -3.88
CA VAL A 63 -6.65 17.30 -4.60
C VAL A 63 -5.45 17.98 -5.25
N LEU A 64 -5.30 17.81 -6.57
CA LEU A 64 -4.28 18.55 -7.31
C LEU A 64 -4.63 20.05 -7.26
N PRO A 65 -3.66 20.94 -6.98
CA PRO A 65 -3.87 22.36 -7.19
C PRO A 65 -4.23 22.58 -8.67
N GLN A 66 -5.31 23.34 -8.91
CA GLN A 66 -5.67 23.82 -10.25
C GLN A 66 -4.64 24.82 -10.77
#